data_AF-A0A378J8E7-F1
#
_entry.id   AF-A0A378J8E7-F1
#
_cell.length_a   1.000
_cell.length_b   1.000
_cell.length_c   1.000
_cell.angle_alpha   90.00
_cell.angle_beta   90.00
_cell.angle_gamma   90.00
#
_symmetry.space_group_name_H-M   'P 1'
#
loop_
_entity.id
_entity.type
_entity.pdbx_description
1 polymer ?
#
loop_
_entity_poly.entity_id
_entity_poly.type
_entity_poly.pdbx_seq_one_letter_code
_entity_poly.pdbx_strand_id
1 'polypeptide(L)'
;MKETEMIEPPWILYPEFGPLDFFWREAGQPWMDYVWRPFWYALTEEQKAAYLKQYPEPKEWSGFSIDLNPEFAKLLDELDER
;
A
#
# COMPACT_ATOMS: atom_id res chain seq x y z
N MET A 1 -0.75 -11.51 24.39
CA MET A 1 -1.22 -11.02 23.09
C MET A 1 -0.01 -10.33 22.49
N LYS A 2 0.48 -10.74 21.31
CA LYS A 2 1.55 -9.98 20.66
C LYS A 2 0.94 -8.62 20.34
N GLU A 3 1.50 -7.54 20.87
CA GLU A 3 1.30 -6.21 20.29
C GLU A 3 1.61 -6.37 18.80
N THR A 4 0.56 -6.40 17.97
CA THR A 4 0.73 -6.15 16.54
C THR A 4 1.18 -4.71 16.49
N GLU A 5 2.49 -4.50 16.45
CA GLU A 5 3.08 -3.22 16.07
C GLU A 5 2.33 -2.77 14.83
N MET A 6 1.54 -1.70 14.96
CA MET A 6 0.76 -1.21 13.84
C MET A 6 1.76 -0.67 12.82
N ILE A 7 1.83 -1.34 11.67
CA ILE A 7 2.68 -0.93 10.56
C ILE A 7 2.12 0.38 10.05
N GLU A 8 2.94 1.42 9.98
CA GLU A 8 2.53 2.69 9.39
C GLU A 8 2.31 2.54 7.88
N PRO A 9 1.32 3.25 7.29
CA PRO A 9 1.02 3.08 5.89
C PRO A 9 2.05 3.78 4.98
N PRO A 10 2.08 3.40 3.70
CA PRO A 10 3.02 3.96 2.72
C PRO A 10 3.02 5.49 2.68
N TRP A 11 1.85 6.12 2.72
CA TRP A 11 1.71 7.59 2.66
C TRP A 11 2.12 8.34 3.93
N ILE A 12 2.43 7.61 5.01
CA ILE A 12 3.01 8.18 6.24
C ILE A 12 4.52 7.98 6.24
N LEU A 13 5.01 6.80 5.87
CA LEU A 13 6.45 6.49 5.83
C LEU A 13 7.17 7.17 4.66
N TYR A 14 6.49 7.32 3.54
CA TYR A 14 7.03 7.77 2.26
C TYR A 14 6.12 8.86 1.64
N PRO A 15 5.89 9.99 2.34
CA PRO A 15 4.88 10.97 1.97
C PRO A 15 5.19 11.73 0.67
N GLU A 16 6.46 11.80 0.27
CA GLU A 16 6.86 12.43 -1.00
C GLU A 16 6.56 11.59 -2.25
N PHE A 17 6.25 10.30 -2.09
CA PHE A 17 6.01 9.39 -3.19
C PHE A 17 4.51 9.08 -3.34
N GLY A 18 3.99 9.28 -4.55
CA GLY A 18 2.65 8.82 -4.90
C GLY A 18 2.62 7.30 -5.15
N PRO A 19 1.45 6.66 -5.17
CA PRO A 19 1.34 5.21 -5.38
C PRO A 19 1.86 4.73 -6.74
N LEU A 20 1.97 5.63 -7.72
CA LEU A 20 2.45 5.34 -9.08
C LEU A 20 3.92 5.75 -9.30
N ASP A 21 4.61 6.24 -8.27
CA ASP A 21 5.98 6.72 -8.40
C ASP A 21 6.94 5.57 -8.77
N PHE A 22 7.95 5.88 -9.58
CA PHE A 22 9.01 4.93 -9.96
C PHE A 22 9.74 4.36 -8.74
N PHE A 23 9.80 5.10 -7.63
CA PHE A 23 10.32 4.63 -6.35
C PHE A 23 9.77 3.25 -5.94
N TRP A 24 8.47 3.01 -6.17
CA TRP A 24 7.83 1.75 -5.77
C TRP A 24 8.28 0.55 -6.59
N ARG A 25 8.88 0.74 -7.78
CA ARG A 25 9.47 -0.35 -8.58
C ARG A 25 10.89 -0.70 -8.12
N GLU A 26 11.71 0.31 -7.83
CA GLU A 26 13.14 0.11 -7.56
C GLU A 26 13.46 -0.17 -6.09
N ALA A 27 12.78 0.52 -5.16
CA ALA A 27 13.15 0.52 -3.74
C ALA A 27 11.98 0.20 -2.81
N GLY A 28 10.77 0.63 -3.18
CA GLY A 28 9.58 0.42 -2.37
C GLY A 28 8.95 -0.97 -2.51
N GLN A 29 9.18 -1.67 -3.64
CA GLN A 29 8.54 -2.96 -3.93
C GLN A 29 8.79 -4.02 -2.86
N PRO A 30 10.04 -4.24 -2.38
CA PRO A 30 10.29 -5.23 -1.35
C PRO A 30 9.55 -4.91 -0.04
N TRP A 31 9.49 -3.65 0.38
CA TRP A 31 8.76 -3.28 1.59
C TRP A 31 7.24 -3.50 1.42
N MET A 32 6.69 -3.16 0.24
CA MET A 32 5.30 -3.43 -0.08
C MET A 32 4.97 -4.92 -0.03
N ASP A 33 5.83 -5.77 -0.60
CA ASP A 33 5.63 -7.22 -0.70
C ASP A 33 5.80 -7.96 0.62
N TYR A 34 6.81 -7.59 1.41
CA TYR A 34 7.17 -8.34 2.61
C TYR A 34 6.60 -7.76 3.90
N VAL A 35 6.16 -6.50 3.90
CA VAL A 35 5.69 -5.81 5.12
C VAL A 35 4.24 -5.36 4.96
N TRP A 36 3.97 -4.49 3.98
CA TRP A 36 2.66 -3.83 3.88
C TRP A 36 1.54 -4.77 3.45
N ARG A 37 1.68 -5.46 2.31
CA ARG A 37 0.64 -6.35 1.78
C ARG A 37 0.28 -7.48 2.75
N PRO A 38 1.24 -8.19 3.38
CA PRO A 38 0.90 -9.24 4.36
C PRO A 38 0.15 -8.70 5.58
N PHE A 39 0.54 -7.52 6.10
CA PHE A 39 -0.17 -6.86 7.19
C PHE A 39 -1.60 -6.50 6.78
N TRP A 40 -1.76 -5.79 5.65
CA TRP A 40 -3.05 -5.29 5.18
C TRP A 40 -4.05 -6.42 4.89
N TYR A 41 -3.60 -7.51 4.27
CA TYR A 41 -4.44 -8.66 3.96
C TYR A 41 -4.77 -9.54 5.17
N ALA A 42 -4.03 -9.42 6.26
CA ALA A 42 -4.37 -10.12 7.51
C ALA A 42 -5.52 -9.44 8.27
N LEU A 43 -5.83 -8.17 7.96
CA LEU A 43 -6.88 -7.41 8.63
C LEU A 43 -8.28 -7.77 8.10
N THR A 44 -9.27 -7.82 9.00
CA THR A 44 -10.68 -7.84 8.62
C THR A 44 -11.11 -6.50 8.06
N GLU A 45 -12.25 -6.45 7.35
CA GLU A 45 -12.81 -5.20 6.82
C GLU A 45 -13.06 -4.16 7.91
N GLU A 46 -13.51 -4.58 9.09
CA GLU A 46 -13.71 -3.70 10.25
C GLU A 46 -12.37 -3.13 10.76
N GLN A 47 -11.32 -3.95 10.77
CA GLN A 47 -9.98 -3.52 11.16
C GLN A 47 -9.36 -2.58 10.13
N LYS A 48 -9.53 -2.85 8.83
CA LYS A 48 -9.12 -1.94 7.74
C LYS A 48 -9.83 -0.60 7.86
N ALA A 49 -11.13 -0.59 8.12
CA ALA A 49 -11.90 0.64 8.30
C ALA A 49 -11.42 1.43 9.53
N ALA A 50 -11.15 0.75 10.66
CA ALA A 50 -10.59 1.38 11.86
C ALA A 50 -9.19 1.93 11.59
N TYR A 51 -8.36 1.19 10.85
CA TYR A 51 -7.02 1.58 10.46
C TYR A 51 -7.03 2.84 9.58
N LEU A 52 -7.87 2.89 8.54
CA LEU A 52 -8.01 4.06 7.66
C LEU A 52 -8.60 5.28 8.38
N LYS A 53 -9.40 5.06 9.42
CA LYS A 53 -9.88 6.16 10.29
C LYS A 53 -8.73 6.76 11.11
N GLN A 54 -7.77 5.94 11.54
CA GLN A 54 -6.60 6.38 12.28
C GLN A 54 -5.55 7.02 11.37
N TYR A 55 -5.32 6.42 10.21
CA TYR A 55 -4.36 6.86 9.20
C TYR A 55 -5.10 7.17 7.89
N PRO A 56 -5.72 8.36 7.77
CA PRO A 56 -6.49 8.71 6.59
C PRO A 56 -5.59 8.78 5.36
N GLU A 57 -6.05 8.18 4.25
CA GLU A 57 -5.37 8.28 2.97
C GLU A 57 -5.47 9.70 2.40
N PRO A 58 -4.35 10.29 1.96
CA PRO A 58 -4.42 11.48 1.12
C PRO A 58 -5.11 11.16 -0.21
N LYS A 59 -5.69 12.18 -0.87
CA LYS A 59 -6.49 12.02 -2.08
C LYS A 59 -5.77 11.26 -3.20
N GLU A 60 -4.47 11.43 -3.31
CA GLU A 60 -3.62 10.77 -4.32
C GLU A 60 -3.48 9.26 -4.10
N TRP A 61 -3.69 8.82 -2.86
CA TRP A 61 -3.68 7.42 -2.44
C TRP A 61 -5.09 6.82 -2.36
N SER A 62 -6.14 7.66 -2.41
CA SER A 62 -7.52 7.19 -2.32
C SER A 62 -7.86 6.21 -3.45
N GLY A 63 -8.25 4.98 -3.07
CA GLY A 63 -8.55 3.89 -4.01
C GLY A 63 -7.38 2.96 -4.33
N PHE A 64 -6.18 3.23 -3.79
CA PHE A 64 -5.03 2.31 -3.88
C PHE A 64 -5.05 1.26 -2.76
N SER A 65 -5.66 1.57 -1.61
CA SER A 65 -5.70 0.69 -0.43
C SER A 65 -6.52 -0.58 -0.59
N ILE A 66 -7.56 -0.63 -1.43
CA ILE A 66 -8.55 -1.70 -1.27
C ILE A 66 -8.10 -3.00 -1.94
N ASP A 67 -7.51 -2.92 -3.12
CA ASP A 67 -6.87 -4.02 -3.82
C ASP A 67 -5.83 -3.35 -4.71
N LEU A 68 -4.60 -3.89 -4.79
CA LEU A 68 -3.65 -3.48 -5.83
C LEU A 68 -4.40 -3.53 -7.14
N ASN A 69 -4.74 -2.35 -7.66
CA ASN A 69 -5.68 -2.20 -8.74
C ASN A 69 -5.26 -3.18 -9.86
N PRO A 70 -6.14 -4.05 -10.36
CA PRO A 70 -5.80 -4.93 -11.47
C PRO A 70 -5.26 -4.14 -12.66
N GLU A 71 -5.71 -2.90 -12.85
CA GLU A 71 -5.15 -1.97 -13.84
C GLU A 71 -3.75 -1.49 -13.47
N PHE A 72 -3.37 -1.44 -12.19
CA PHE A 72 -2.00 -1.14 -11.76
C PHE A 72 -1.07 -2.34 -11.96
N ALA A 73 -1.50 -3.56 -11.60
CA ALA A 73 -0.75 -4.77 -11.93
C ALA A 73 -0.55 -4.91 -13.45
N LYS A 74 -1.63 -4.68 -14.21
CA LYS A 74 -1.60 -4.70 -15.67
C LYS A 74 -0.76 -3.56 -16.27
N LEU A 75 -0.82 -2.35 -15.71
CA LEU A 75 0.01 -1.23 -16.13
C LEU A 75 1.50 -1.51 -15.84
N LEU A 76 1.82 -2.16 -14.73
CA LEU A 76 3.19 -2.58 -14.43
C LEU A 76 3.66 -3.66 -15.41
N ASP A 77 2.84 -4.68 -15.69
CA ASP A 77 3.13 -5.71 -16.71
C ASP A 77 3.34 -5.08 -18.11
N GLU A 78 2.48 -4.14 -18.52
CA GLU A 78 2.59 -3.45 -19.81
C GLU A 78 3.83 -2.54 -19.91
N LEU A 79 4.36 -2.05 -18.78
CA LEU A 79 5.56 -1.22 -18.73
C LEU A 79 6.85 -2.05 -18.71
N ASP A 80 6.84 -3.28 -18.16
CA ASP A 80 7.98 -4.20 -18.12
C ASP A 80 8.22 -4.92 -19.48
N GLU A 81 7.19 -5.05 -20.31
CA GLU A 81 7.29 -5.67 -21.65
C GLU A 81 7.83 -4.74 -22.75
N ARG A 82 8.33 -3.54 -22.42
CA ARG A 82 8.84 -2.54 -23.38
C ARG A 82 10.35 -2.33 -23.39
#